data_AF-A0A2A5DA30-F1
#
_entry.id   AF-A0A2A5DA30-F1
#
_cell.length_a   1.000
_cell.length_b   1.000
_cell.length_c   1.000
_cell.angle_alpha   90.00
_cell.angle_beta   90.00
_cell.angle_gamma   90.00
#
_symmetry.space_group_name_H-M   'P 1'
#
loop_
_entity.id
_entity.type
_entity.pdbx_description
1 polymer ?
#
loop_
_entity_poly.entity_id
_entity_poly.type
_entity_poly.pdbx_seq_one_letter_code
_entity_poly.pdbx_strand_id
1 'polypeptide(L)' 'MSESSNDNSGIGFIGLLTIVFITLKLCGVIAWSWWWVWSPVWITALVIIFIIGVALMSAGIYSMHKKKRT' A
#
# COMPACT_ATOMS: atom_id res chain seq x y z
N MET A 1 -30.16 -18.62 11.52
CA MET A 1 -28.70 -18.81 11.40
C MET A 1 -28.03 -17.73 12.23
N SER A 2 -27.13 -18.10 13.14
CA SER A 2 -26.28 -17.18 13.89
C SER A 2 -25.16 -16.67 12.99
N GLU A 3 -25.21 -15.38 12.66
CA GLU A 3 -24.13 -14.67 12.00
C GLU A 3 -23.04 -14.41 13.04
N SER A 4 -22.00 -15.25 13.02
CA SER A 4 -20.79 -15.03 13.81
C SER A 4 -19.97 -13.95 13.12
N SER A 5 -20.28 -12.69 13.46
CA SER A 5 -19.42 -11.53 13.21
C SER A 5 -18.08 -11.79 13.88
N ASN A 6 -17.13 -12.32 13.11
CA ASN A 6 -15.74 -12.43 13.53
C ASN A 6 -15.14 -11.04 13.39
N ASP A 7 -15.38 -10.21 14.40
CA ASP A 7 -14.69 -8.95 14.61
C ASP A 7 -13.21 -9.27 14.88
N ASN A 8 -12.46 -9.44 13.80
CA ASN A 8 -11.02 -9.61 13.79
C ASN A 8 -10.35 -8.29 14.14
N SER A 9 -10.62 -7.79 15.35
CA SER A 9 -9.97 -6.66 15.99
C SER A 9 -8.64 -7.12 16.60
N GLY A 10 -7.85 -7.87 15.84
CA GLY A 10 -6.44 -8.10 16.14
C GLY A 10 -5.65 -6.96 15.54
N ILE A 11 -4.64 -6.44 16.25
CA ILE A 11 -3.63 -5.55 15.65
C ILE A 11 -3.26 -6.15 14.30
N GLY A 12 -3.63 -5.45 13.22
CA GLY A 12 -3.38 -5.93 11.88
C GLY A 12 -1.91 -6.25 11.76
N PHE A 13 -1.56 -7.32 11.05
CA PHE A 13 -0.17 -7.75 10.84
C PHE A 13 0.77 -6.56 10.51
N ILE A 14 0.25 -5.58 9.76
CA ILE A 14 0.89 -4.30 9.44
C ILE A 14 1.28 -3.47 10.67
N GLY A 15 0.40 -3.36 11.67
CA GLY A 15 0.66 -2.63 12.91
C GLY A 15 1.76 -3.28 13.75
N LEU A 16 1.76 -4.60 13.84
CA LEU A 16 2.81 -5.36 14.54
C LEU A 16 4.15 -5.24 13.82
N LEU A 17 4.16 -5.34 12.49
CA LEU A 17 5.34 -5.11 11.66
C LEU A 17 5.90 -3.69 11.82
N THR A 18 5.01 -2.69 11.92
CA THR A 18 5.37 -1.29 12.14
C THR A 18 6.05 -1.11 13.50
N ILE A 19 5.46 -1.68 14.56
CA ILE A 19 6.03 -1.63 15.91
C ILE A 19 7.39 -2.35 15.94
N VAL A 20 7.51 -3.55 15.35
CA VAL A 20 8.78 -4.30 15.25
C VAL A 20 9.87 -3.50 14.53
N PHE A 21 9.54 -2.82 13.43
CA PHE A 21 10.49 -1.99 12.71
C PHE A 21 11.00 -0.83 13.55
N ILE A 22 10.13 -0.23 14.37
CA ILE A 22 10.46 0.85 15.30
C ILE A 22 11.38 0.32 16.41
N THR A 23 11.02 -0.79 17.07
CA THR A 23 11.83 -1.36 18.16
C THR A 23 13.19 -1.86 17.69
N LEU A 24 13.30 -2.50 16.52
CA LEU A 24 14.58 -2.97 15.99
C LEU A 24 15.55 -1.80 15.70
N LYS A 25 15.01 -0.65 15.29
CA LYS A 25 15.77 0.57 15.04
C LYS A 25 16.25 1.24 16.33
N LEU A 26 15.39 1.30 17.36
CA LEU A 26 15.74 1.82 18.68
C LEU A 26 16.71 0.90 19.43
N CYS A 27 16.64 -0.41 19.21
CA CYS A 27 17.57 -1.39 19.76
C CYS A 27 18.99 -1.27 19.13
N GLY A 28 19.17 -0.41 18.12
CA GLY A 28 20.49 -0.08 17.57
C GLY A 28 21.10 -1.19 16.72
N VAL A 29 20.36 -2.27 16.44
CA VAL A 29 20.81 -3.40 15.61
C VAL A 29 21.04 -2.97 14.15
N ILE A 30 20.40 -1.88 13.71
CA ILE A 30 20.48 -1.38 12.35
C ILE A 30 20.72 0.14 12.36
N ALA A 31 21.91 0.60 11.97
CA ALA A 31 22.30 2.02 11.86
C ALA A 31 21.67 2.73 10.62
N TRP A 32 20.56 2.23 10.11
CA TRP A 32 20.03 2.65 8.83
C TRP A 32 19.04 3.83 8.96
N SER A 33 18.90 4.53 7.85
CA SER A 33 18.13 5.77 7.75
C SER A 33 16.65 5.52 8.06
N TRP A 34 16.03 6.46 8.80
CA TRP A 34 14.59 6.44 9.16
C TRP A 34 13.68 6.35 7.93
N TRP A 35 14.20 6.67 6.76
CA TRP A 35 13.50 6.52 5.50
C TRP A 35 13.01 5.09 5.22
N TRP A 36 13.67 4.05 5.74
CA TRP A 36 13.21 2.68 5.49
C TRP A 36 12.05 2.22 6.36
N VAL A 37 11.80 2.82 7.54
CA VAL A 37 10.55 2.53 8.27
C VAL A 37 9.32 3.01 7.48
N TRP A 38 9.52 3.93 6.53
CA TRP A 38 8.48 4.29 5.58
C TRP A 38 8.35 3.31 4.41
N SER A 39 9.28 2.38 4.16
CA SER A 39 9.21 1.41 3.05
C SER A 39 7.83 0.74 2.90
N PRO A 40 7.16 0.27 3.97
CA PRO A 40 5.81 -0.30 3.88
C PRO A 40 4.77 0.67 3.30
N VAL A 41 4.84 1.94 3.71
CA VAL A 41 3.96 3.03 3.24
C VAL A 41 4.31 3.43 1.81
N TRP A 42 5.60 3.45 1.45
CA TRP A 42 6.04 3.81 0.10
C TRP A 42 5.69 2.72 -0.91
N ILE A 43 5.80 1.45 -0.52
CA ILE A 43 5.37 0.32 -1.36
C ILE A 43 3.87 0.41 -1.64
N THR A 44 3.05 0.68 -0.62
CA THR A 44 1.61 0.86 -0.82
C THR A 44 1.29 2.08 -1.68
N ALA A 45 1.95 3.22 -1.43
CA ALA A 45 1.76 4.43 -2.25
C ALA A 45 2.16 4.23 -3.71
N LEU A 46 3.31 3.58 -3.97
CA LEU A 46 3.77 3.27 -5.33
C LEU A 46 2.81 2.34 -6.07
N VAL A 47 2.29 1.31 -5.40
CA VAL A 47 1.29 0.41 -6.00
C VAL A 47 0.04 1.17 -6.39
N ILE A 48 -0.47 2.05 -5.52
CA ILE A 48 -1.66 2.87 -5.81
C ILE A 48 -1.39 3.81 -6.99
N ILE A 49 -0.24 4.51 -6.99
CA ILE A 49 0.15 5.41 -8.09
C ILE A 49 0.26 4.64 -9.40
N PHE A 50 0.83 3.43 -9.38
CA PHE A 50 0.95 2.58 -10.56
C PHE A 50 -0.43 2.17 -11.11
N ILE A 51 -1.35 1.75 -10.23
CA ILE A 51 -2.73 1.39 -10.61
C ILE A 51 -3.45 2.60 -11.24
N ILE A 52 -3.35 3.78 -10.61
CA ILE A 52 -3.95 5.01 -11.13
C ILE A 52 -3.34 5.39 -12.48
N GLY A 53 -2.01 5.27 -12.63
CA GLY A 53 -1.31 5.53 -13.89
C GLY A 53 -1.81 4.63 -15.01
N VAL A 54 -1.93 3.32 -14.77
CA VAL A 54 -2.47 2.35 -15.74
C VAL A 54 -3.95 2.60 -16.03
N ALA A 55 -4.75 2.96 -15.02
CA ALA A 55 -6.15 3.29 -15.19
C ALA A 55 -6.34 4.54 -16.06
N LEU A 56 -5.56 5.60 -15.83
CA LEU A 56 -5.58 6.81 -16.64
C LEU A 56 -5.06 6.57 -18.06
N MET A 57 -4.01 5.75 -18.21
CA MET A 57 -3.47 5.39 -19.51
C MET A 57 -4.47 4.56 -20.32
N SER A 58 -5.13 3.57 -19.71
CA SER A 58 -6.18 2.80 -20.35
C SER A 58 -7.39 3.68 -20.69
N ALA A 59 -7.87 4.52 -19.77
CA ALA A 59 -8.96 5.48 -20.03
C ALA A 59 -8.63 6.47 -21.17
N GLY A 60 -7.39 6.95 -21.21
CA GLY A 60 -6.88 7.79 -22.31
C GLY A 60 -6.88 7.05 -23.64
N ILE A 61 -6.40 5.80 -23.67
CA ILE A 61 -6.44 4.93 -24.85
C ILE A 61 -7.88 4.65 -25.29
N TYR A 62 -8.79 4.36 -24.35
CA TYR A 62 -10.22 4.17 -24.64
C TYR A 62 -10.84 5.44 -25.23
N SER A 63 -10.47 6.62 -24.71
CA SER A 63 -10.93 7.92 -25.22
C SER A 63 -10.40 8.18 -26.64
N MET A 64 -9.14 7.84 -26.91
CA MET A 64 -8.53 7.95 -28.23
C MET A 64 -9.14 6.97 -29.24
N HIS A 65 -9.46 5.75 -28.82
CA HIS A 65 -10.10 4.76 -29.68
C HIS A 65 -11.57 5.12 -29.99
N LYS A 66 -12.27 5.76 -29.04
CA LYS A 66 -13.63 6.28 -29.27
C LYS A 66 -13.64 7.46 -30.24
N LYS A 67 -12.66 8.36 -30.14
CA LYS A 67 -12.54 9.54 -31.02
C LYS A 67 -12.21 9.18 -32.47
N LYS A 68 -11.55 8.04 -32.73
CA LYS A 68 -11.26 7.58 -34.10
C LYS A 68 -12.48 6.97 -34.82
N ARG A 69 -13.65 6.91 -34.17
CA ARG A 69 -14.89 6.36 -34.73
C ARG A 69 -16.00 7.41 -34.92
N THR A 70 -15.70 8.70 -34.76
CA THR A 70 -16.58 9.83 -35.10
C THR A 70 -16.00 10.61 -36.27
#